data_AF-A0A074WLW8-F1
#
_entry.id   AF-A0A074WLW8-F1
#
_cell.length_a   1.000
_cell.length_b   1.000
_cell.length_c   1.000
_cell.angle_alpha   90.00
_cell.angle_beta   90.00
_cell.angle_gamma   90.00
#
_symmetry.space_group_name_H-M   'P 1'
#
loop_
_entity.id
_entity.type
_entity.pdbx_description
1 polymer ?
#
loop_
_entity_poly.entity_id
_entity_poly.type
_entity_poly.pdbx_seq_one_letter_code
_entity_poly.pdbx_strand_id
1 'polypeptide(L)' 'RPTIRCWDHGCGGRKFSSISNYRRHQRERAGQTTVCFCPRCGAAFYRRWTRDHHVERGSCLR' A
#
# COMPACT_ATOMS: atom_id res chain seq x y z
N ARG A 1 16.65 19.14 9.22
CA ARG A 1 16.87 17.69 8.94
C ARG A 1 15.72 17.18 8.07
N PRO A 2 15.97 16.63 6.87
CA PRO A 2 14.90 16.09 6.04
C PRO A 2 14.22 14.91 6.75
N THR A 3 12.91 15.00 6.97
CA THR A 3 12.11 13.91 7.56
C THR A 3 11.61 13.00 6.46
N ILE A 4 11.97 11.72 6.52
CA ILE A 4 11.61 10.75 5.48
C ILE A 4 10.30 10.09 5.89
N ARG A 5 9.36 9.97 4.94
CA ARG A 5 8.00 9.48 5.20
C ARG A 5 7.63 8.41 4.20
N CYS A 6 7.00 7.34 4.69
CA CYS A 6 6.45 6.30 3.82
C CYS A 6 4.95 6.52 3.61
N TRP A 7 4.56 6.68 2.35
CA TRP A 7 3.16 6.72 1.92
C TRP A 7 2.71 5.43 1.23
N ASP A 8 3.64 4.50 1.03
CA ASP A 8 3.39 3.22 0.38
C ASP A 8 2.84 2.17 1.33
N HIS A 9 2.28 1.10 0.75
CA HIS A 9 1.74 -0.07 1.47
C HIS A 9 0.76 0.27 2.61
N GLY A 10 0.10 1.43 2.56
CA GLY A 10 -0.82 1.91 3.61
C GLY A 10 -0.13 2.50 4.85
N CYS A 11 1.14 2.90 4.76
CA CYS A 11 1.90 3.39 5.92
C CYS A 11 1.48 4.78 6.43
N GLY A 12 0.54 5.47 5.77
CA GLY A 12 -0.10 6.68 6.29
C GLY A 12 0.84 7.83 6.64
N GLY A 13 2.00 7.91 5.98
CA GLY A 13 2.99 8.96 6.23
C GLY A 13 3.91 8.68 7.42
N ARG A 14 4.10 7.40 7.79
CA ARG A 14 5.02 6.98 8.85
C ARG A 14 6.38 7.65 8.68
N LYS A 15 6.79 8.40 9.72
CA LYS A 15 8.04 9.17 9.73
C LYS A 15 9.21 8.27 10.15
N PHE A 16 10.35 8.49 9.53
CA PHE A 16 11.61 7.85 9.85
C PHE A 16 12.67 8.90 10.14
N SER A 17 13.41 8.67 11.22
CA SER A 17 14.48 9.56 11.68
C SER A 17 15.76 9.42 10.84
N SER A 18 15.87 8.38 10.02
CA SER A 18 17.05 8.11 9.18
C SER A 18 16.70 7.34 7.90
N ILE A 19 17.51 7.53 6.85
CA ILE A 19 17.40 6.85 5.55
C ILE A 19 17.51 5.33 5.72
N SER A 20 18.43 4.85 6.56
CA SER A 20 18.65 3.42 6.77
C SER A 20 17.41 2.73 7.34
N ASN A 21 16.71 3.39 8.27
CA ASN A 21 15.46 2.87 8.83
C ASN A 21 14.32 2.87 7.79
N TYR A 22 14.25 3.89 6.94
CA TYR A 22 13.28 3.93 5.84
C TYR A 22 13.54 2.84 4.78
N ARG A 23 14.79 2.64 4.36
CA ARG A 23 15.15 1.60 3.37
C ARG A 23 14.92 0.18 3.90
N ARG A 24 15.17 -0.06 5.19
CA ARG A 24 14.81 -1.34 5.84
C ARG A 24 13.30 -1.53 5.85
N HIS A 25 12.54 -0.51 6.23
CA HIS A 25 11.10 -0.52 6.20
C HIS A 25 10.53 -0.82 4.81
N GLN A 26 11.09 -0.21 3.76
CA GLN A 26 10.70 -0.50 2.37
C GLN A 26 10.97 -1.96 2.00
N ARG A 27 12.13 -2.54 2.34
CA ARG A 27 12.42 -3.95 2.04
C ARG A 27 11.50 -4.92 2.77
N GLU A 28 11.28 -4.69 4.07
CA GLU A 28 10.38 -5.52 4.90
C GLU A 28 8.92 -5.47 4.39
N ARG A 29 8.48 -4.33 3.85
CA ARG A 29 7.11 -4.17 3.33
C ARG A 29 6.95 -4.51 1.86
N ALA A 30 7.98 -4.35 1.04
CA ALA A 30 7.98 -4.71 -0.38
C ALA A 30 7.77 -6.22 -0.57
N GLY A 31 8.31 -7.06 0.32
CA GLY A 31 8.11 -8.51 0.32
C GLY A 31 6.68 -8.99 0.59
N GLN A 32 5.74 -8.10 0.93
CA GLN A 32 4.34 -8.44 1.23
C GLN A 32 3.34 -8.01 0.14
N THR A 33 3.81 -7.56 -1.03
CA THR A 33 2.89 -7.11 -2.09
C THR A 33 2.44 -8.32 -2.93
N THR A 34 1.61 -9.17 -2.32
CA THR A 34 0.79 -10.10 -3.10
C THR A 34 -0.29 -9.29 -3.80
N VAL A 35 -0.40 -9.48 -5.12
CA VAL A 35 -1.50 -8.88 -5.88
C VAL A 35 -2.81 -9.45 -5.33
N CYS A 36 -3.67 -8.55 -4.87
CA CYS A 36 -5.01 -8.85 -4.39
C CYS A 36 -6.00 -8.57 -5.52
N PHE A 37 -6.77 -9.56 -5.91
CA PHE A 37 -7.81 -9.38 -6.91
C PHE A 37 -9.12 -9.00 -6.25
N CYS A 38 -9.89 -8.12 -6.90
CA CYS A 38 -11.27 -7.87 -6.48
C CYS A 38 -12.11 -9.12 -6.73
N PRO A 39 -12.84 -9.65 -5.72
CA PRO A 39 -13.67 -10.84 -5.89
C PRO A 39 -14.92 -10.59 -6.76
N ARG A 40 -15.22 -9.33 -7.10
CA ARG A 40 -16.41 -8.94 -7.87
C ARG A 40 -16.12 -8.72 -9.35
N CYS A 41 -14.97 -8.14 -9.71
CA CYS A 41 -14.60 -7.83 -11.09
C CYS A 41 -13.23 -8.36 -11.53
N GLY A 42 -12.46 -8.98 -10.64
CA GLY A 42 -11.13 -9.50 -10.97
C GLY A 42 -10.04 -8.43 -11.14
N ALA A 43 -10.33 -7.15 -10.89
CA ALA A 43 -9.33 -6.09 -10.97
C ALA A 43 -8.16 -6.34 -10.00
N ALA A 44 -6.94 -6.17 -10.50
CA ALA A 44 -5.71 -6.41 -9.75
C ALA A 44 -5.34 -5.18 -8.92
N PHE A 45 -5.10 -5.40 -7.62
CA PHE A 45 -4.68 -4.36 -6.70
C PHE A 45 -3.42 -4.81 -5.97
N TYR A 46 -2.45 -3.91 -5.92
CA TYR A 46 -1.22 -4.10 -5.14
C TYR A 46 -1.39 -3.69 -3.66
N ARG A 47 -2.58 -3.21 -3.28
CA ARG A 47 -2.91 -2.81 -1.90
C ARG A 47 -4.30 -3.34 -1.51
N ARG A 48 -4.38 -3.95 -0.32
CA ARG A 48 -5.66 -4.42 0.24
C ARG A 48 -6.66 -3.28 0.46
N TRP A 49 -6.22 -2.14 1.01
CA TRP A 49 -7.09 -0.97 1.22
C TRP A 49 -7.70 -0.44 -0.08
N THR A 50 -6.93 -0.38 -1.16
CA THR A 50 -7.48 0.11 -2.45
C THR A 50 -8.48 -0.87 -3.04
N ARG A 51 -8.26 -2.18 -2.85
CA ARG A 51 -9.26 -3.20 -3.20
C ARG A 51 -10.52 -3.04 -2.34
N ASP A 52 -10.36 -2.91 -1.03
CA ASP A 52 -11.49 -2.78 -0.09
C ASP A 52 -12.31 -1.53 -0.38
N HIS A 53 -11.65 -0.38 -0.58
CA HIS A 53 -12.29 0.88 -0.99
C HIS A 53 -12.96 0.79 -2.37
N HIS A 54 -12.35 0.08 -3.32
CA HIS A 54 -12.93 -0.18 -4.63
C HIS A 54 -14.23 -1.01 -4.53
N VAL A 55 -14.23 -2.04 -3.68
CA VAL A 55 -15.41 -2.89 -3.43
C VAL A 55 -16.48 -2.11 -2.67
N GLU A 56 -16.10 -1.36 -1.64
CA GLU A 56 -16.99 -0.53 -0.81
C GLU A 56 -17.70 0.54 -1.65
N ARG A 57 -16.95 1.21 -2.54
CA ARG A 57 -17.52 2.21 -3.45
C ARG A 57 -18.25 1.62 -4.65
N GLY A 58 -18.38 0.29 -4.73
CA GLY A 58 -19.03 -0.38 -5.86
C GLY A 58 -18.39 -0.05 -7.21
N SER A 59 -17.11 0.32 -7.24
CA SER A 59 -16.42 0.78 -8.45
C SER A 59 -16.03 -0.37 -9.39
N CYS A 60 -16.66 -1.54 -9.23
CA CYS A 60 -16.38 -2.77 -9.97
C CYS A 60 -16.92 -2.77 -11.41
N LEU A 61 -17.86 -1.87 -11.73
CA LEU A 61 -18.64 -1.86 -12.97
C LEU A 61 -18.57 -0.51 -13.70
N ARG A 62 -17.42 0.16 -13.63
CA ARG A 62 -17.14 1.37 -14.40
C ARG A 62 -16.00 1.12 -15.38
#